data_AF-A0A1N7NFN9-F1
#
_entry.id   AF-A0A1N7NFN9-F1
#
_cell.length_a   1.000
_cell.length_b   1.000
_cell.length_c   1.000
_cell.angle_alpha   90.00
_cell.angle_beta   90.00
_cell.angle_gamma   90.00
#
_symmetry.space_group_name_H-M   'P 1'
#
loop_
_entity.id
_entity.type
_entity.pdbx_description
1 polymer ?
#
loop_
_entity_poly.entity_id
_entity_poly.type
_entity_poly.pdbx_seq_one_letter_code
_entity_poly.pdbx_strand_id
1 'polypeptide(L)'
;MRRMFPALALAASLAAPAAAQDFSAGSEANEWGLWGEQKARFEAEVVDPICVLSGQCDDACAPGRQSALLRSADDALIMPLKNNQPIFTGAAADLAPYCGQTVEVDGLMIENPENGATHVYQVQRIRALPDGEWTPTNRFTDEWAKANPEAAGDGPWFRRDPRIRAEIAAEGYLGLGVAEEEAFLKDWLGIE
;
A
#
# COMPACT_ATOMS: atom_id res chain seq x y z
N MET A 1 -6.87 24.51 -70.95
CA MET A 1 -5.97 24.02 -69.88
C MET A 1 -6.82 23.58 -68.69
N ARG A 2 -6.97 22.28 -68.48
CA ARG A 2 -7.82 21.68 -67.45
C ARG A 2 -6.94 21.42 -66.22
N ARG A 3 -7.08 22.20 -65.15
CA ARG A 3 -6.32 22.02 -63.90
C ARG A 3 -6.95 20.86 -63.11
N MET A 4 -6.25 19.73 -63.05
CA MET A 4 -6.51 18.64 -62.11
C MET A 4 -5.99 19.06 -60.74
N PHE A 5 -6.89 19.18 -59.76
CA PHE A 5 -6.51 19.25 -58.35
C PHE A 5 -6.35 17.81 -57.81
N PRO A 6 -5.23 17.46 -57.16
CA PRO A 6 -5.11 16.16 -56.51
C PRO A 6 -5.91 16.20 -55.20
N ALA A 7 -6.84 15.25 -55.05
CA ALA A 7 -7.54 15.02 -53.80
C ALA A 7 -6.55 14.41 -52.79
N LEU A 8 -6.15 15.20 -51.80
CA LEU A 8 -5.38 14.73 -50.65
C LEU A 8 -6.34 13.93 -49.76
N ALA A 9 -6.28 12.60 -49.85
CA ALA A 9 -7.04 11.72 -48.96
C ALA A 9 -6.44 11.80 -47.55
N LEU A 10 -7.12 12.54 -46.67
CA LEU A 10 -6.81 12.60 -45.25
C LEU A 10 -7.22 11.26 -44.63
N ALA A 11 -6.26 10.38 -44.39
CA ALA A 11 -6.48 9.14 -43.64
C ALA A 11 -6.79 9.51 -42.19
N ALA A 12 -8.08 9.53 -41.83
CA ALA A 12 -8.52 9.63 -40.46
C ALA A 12 -8.16 8.31 -39.75
N SER A 13 -7.03 8.31 -39.05
CA SER A 13 -6.73 7.33 -38.02
C SER A 13 -7.82 7.44 -36.95
N LEU A 14 -8.74 6.48 -36.95
CA LEU A 14 -9.64 6.26 -35.83
C LEU A 14 -8.77 5.95 -34.62
N ALA A 15 -8.53 6.95 -33.77
CA ALA A 15 -8.00 6.74 -32.44
C ALA A 15 -9.02 5.84 -31.73
N ALA A 16 -8.73 4.54 -31.64
CA ALA A 16 -9.48 3.67 -30.77
C ALA A 16 -9.42 4.29 -29.37
N PRO A 17 -10.55 4.38 -28.65
CA PRO A 17 -10.50 4.82 -27.26
C PRO A 17 -9.48 3.92 -26.56
N ALA A 18 -8.53 4.53 -25.85
CA ALA A 18 -7.61 3.78 -25.00
C ALA A 18 -8.49 2.95 -24.06
N ALA A 19 -8.61 1.66 -24.35
CA ALA A 19 -9.26 0.74 -23.44
C ALA A 19 -8.53 0.88 -22.11
N ALA A 20 -9.28 1.06 -21.02
CA ALA A 20 -8.73 1.02 -19.68
C ALA A 20 -7.85 -0.22 -19.58
N GLN A 21 -6.58 -0.03 -19.21
CA GLN A 21 -5.61 -1.11 -19.20
C GLN A 21 -6.05 -2.18 -18.20
N ASP A 22 -6.15 -3.43 -18.68
CA ASP A 22 -6.52 -4.56 -17.83
C ASP A 22 -5.30 -4.99 -17.00
N PHE A 23 -5.26 -4.54 -15.75
CA PHE A 23 -4.21 -4.91 -14.82
C PHE A 23 -4.40 -6.31 -14.22
N SER A 24 -5.50 -7.01 -14.48
CA SER A 24 -5.71 -8.37 -13.95
C SER A 24 -4.91 -9.44 -14.71
N ALA A 25 -4.50 -9.14 -15.94
CA ALA A 25 -3.81 -10.06 -16.81
C ALA A 25 -2.49 -10.57 -16.19
N GLY A 26 -2.37 -11.88 -16.05
CA GLY A 26 -1.17 -12.53 -15.51
C GLY A 26 -0.94 -12.31 -14.02
N SER A 27 -1.90 -11.74 -13.29
CA SER A 27 -1.89 -11.71 -11.83
C SER A 27 -2.08 -13.12 -11.28
N GLU A 28 -1.25 -13.48 -10.32
CA GLU A 28 -1.35 -14.73 -9.59
C GLU A 28 -1.87 -14.47 -8.15
N ALA A 29 -2.33 -13.26 -7.83
CA ALA A 29 -2.74 -12.87 -6.49
C ALA A 29 -3.87 -13.76 -5.97
N ASN A 30 -3.85 -14.03 -4.65
CA ASN A 30 -4.90 -14.78 -3.98
C ASN A 30 -6.04 -13.85 -3.59
N GLU A 31 -7.26 -14.17 -3.97
CA GLU A 31 -8.47 -13.42 -3.60
C GLU A 31 -8.79 -13.60 -2.10
N TRP A 32 -9.33 -12.56 -1.49
CA TRP A 32 -9.68 -12.53 -0.06
C TRP A 32 -11.20 -12.42 0.16
N GLY A 33 -11.98 -12.29 -0.92
CA GLY A 33 -13.42 -12.10 -0.89
C GLY A 33 -13.83 -10.70 -0.41
N LEU A 34 -12.96 -9.70 -0.53
CA LEU A 34 -13.27 -8.32 -0.20
C LEU A 34 -14.20 -7.72 -1.26
N TRP A 35 -15.14 -6.90 -0.81
CA TRP A 35 -16.03 -6.18 -1.72
C TRP A 35 -15.22 -5.19 -2.57
N GLY A 36 -15.40 -5.26 -3.89
CA GLY A 36 -14.68 -4.40 -4.84
C GLY A 36 -13.24 -4.82 -5.12
N GLU A 37 -12.83 -6.03 -4.69
CA GLU A 37 -11.49 -6.53 -5.01
C GLU A 37 -11.36 -6.97 -6.46
N GLN A 38 -10.21 -6.62 -7.04
CA GLN A 38 -9.81 -7.01 -8.38
C GLN A 38 -8.33 -7.39 -8.33
N LYS A 39 -7.97 -8.48 -8.99
CA LYS A 39 -6.56 -8.81 -9.20
C LYS A 39 -5.90 -7.70 -10.01
N ALA A 40 -4.71 -7.29 -9.58
CA ALA A 40 -3.94 -6.27 -10.26
C ALA A 40 -2.44 -6.57 -10.20
N ARG A 41 -1.82 -6.57 -11.37
CA ARG A 41 -0.39 -6.73 -11.61
C ARG A 41 0.06 -5.61 -12.53
N PHE A 42 1.10 -4.88 -12.11
CA PHE A 42 1.61 -3.73 -12.86
C PHE A 42 3.03 -3.37 -12.48
N GLU A 43 3.70 -2.64 -13.37
CA GLU A 43 4.99 -2.01 -13.11
C GLU A 43 4.80 -0.64 -12.45
N ALA A 44 5.66 -0.31 -11.50
CA ALA A 44 5.65 0.98 -10.81
C ALA A 44 7.03 1.34 -10.26
N GLU A 45 7.28 2.63 -10.06
CA GLU A 45 8.37 3.10 -9.20
C GLU A 45 7.90 3.12 -7.74
N VAL A 46 8.71 2.61 -6.82
CA VAL A 46 8.45 2.76 -5.38
C VAL A 46 8.90 4.14 -4.94
N VAL A 47 7.96 4.99 -4.56
CA VAL A 47 8.19 6.41 -4.29
C VAL A 47 7.80 6.78 -2.87
N ASP A 48 8.30 7.92 -2.41
CA ASP A 48 7.76 8.59 -1.23
C ASP A 48 6.54 9.47 -1.65
N PRO A 49 5.33 9.20 -1.13
CA PRO A 49 4.14 9.90 -1.58
C PRO A 49 4.16 11.40 -1.23
N ILE A 50 4.84 11.82 -0.16
CA ILE A 50 4.92 13.25 0.18
C ILE A 50 5.89 13.96 -0.76
N CYS A 51 7.01 13.33 -1.11
CA CYS A 51 7.91 13.87 -2.13
C CYS A 51 7.16 14.08 -3.46
N VAL A 52 6.37 13.10 -3.90
CA VAL A 52 5.57 13.20 -5.13
C VAL A 52 4.49 14.28 -5.04
N LEU A 53 3.73 14.32 -3.95
CA LEU A 53 2.56 15.20 -3.82
C LEU A 53 2.93 16.65 -3.48
N SER A 54 4.00 16.89 -2.71
CA SER A 54 4.34 18.21 -2.19
C SER A 54 5.75 18.69 -2.56
N GLY A 55 6.55 17.89 -3.24
CA GLY A 55 7.96 18.22 -3.56
C GLY A 55 8.91 18.22 -2.35
N GLN A 56 8.46 17.71 -1.19
CA GLN A 56 9.28 17.64 0.01
C GLN A 56 10.03 16.31 0.03
N CYS A 57 11.25 16.31 -0.50
CA CYS A 57 12.00 15.10 -0.80
C CYS A 57 13.23 14.87 0.08
N ASP A 58 13.52 15.77 1.02
CA ASP A 58 14.73 15.71 1.86
C ASP A 58 14.84 14.39 2.64
N ASP A 59 13.71 13.83 3.06
CA ASP A 59 13.59 12.56 3.79
C ASP A 59 12.95 11.44 2.95
N ALA A 60 12.97 11.57 1.61
CA ALA A 60 12.42 10.53 0.75
C ALA A 60 13.10 9.18 1.06
N CYS A 61 12.28 8.13 1.25
CA CYS A 61 12.75 6.79 1.60
C CYS A 61 13.41 6.64 2.98
N ALA A 62 13.32 7.63 3.87
CA ALA A 62 13.86 7.49 5.23
C ALA A 62 13.16 6.35 6.02
N PRO A 63 13.82 5.75 7.03
CA PRO A 63 13.19 4.74 7.87
C PRO A 63 11.87 5.23 8.50
N GLY A 64 10.84 4.38 8.46
CA GLY A 64 9.51 4.70 9.00
C GLY A 64 8.61 5.52 8.07
N ARG A 65 9.10 5.92 6.88
CA ARG A 65 8.27 6.54 5.84
C ARG A 65 7.32 5.51 5.22
N GLN A 66 6.14 5.98 4.83
CA GLN A 66 5.25 5.22 3.95
C GLN A 66 5.79 5.31 2.52
N SER A 67 5.64 4.23 1.76
CA SER A 67 5.93 4.20 0.33
C SER A 67 4.63 4.09 -0.47
N ALA A 68 4.65 4.65 -1.67
CA ALA A 68 3.61 4.50 -2.67
C ALA A 68 4.19 3.88 -3.95
N LEU A 69 3.32 3.49 -4.87
CA LEU A 69 3.68 2.96 -6.18
C LEU A 69 3.23 3.95 -7.23
N LEU A 70 4.17 4.60 -7.92
CA LEU A 70 3.88 5.42 -9.09
C LEU A 70 3.82 4.51 -10.31
N ARG A 71 2.61 4.20 -10.77
CA ARG A 71 2.37 3.19 -11.81
C ARG A 71 2.88 3.66 -13.17
N SER A 72 3.73 2.86 -13.81
CA SER A 72 4.42 3.22 -15.07
C SER A 72 3.48 3.42 -16.26
N ALA A 73 2.28 2.86 -16.21
CA ALA A 73 1.32 2.90 -17.32
C ALA A 73 0.63 4.27 -17.47
N ASP A 74 0.37 4.96 -16.36
CA ASP A 74 -0.52 6.11 -16.31
C ASP A 74 -0.21 7.13 -15.21
N ASP A 75 0.95 7.02 -14.56
CA ASP A 75 1.40 7.87 -13.45
C ASP A 75 0.41 7.92 -12.27
N ALA A 76 -0.47 6.92 -12.14
CA ALA A 76 -1.35 6.82 -11.00
C ALA A 76 -0.53 6.52 -9.72
N LEU A 77 -0.71 7.35 -8.70
CA LEU A 77 -0.13 7.11 -7.38
C LEU A 77 -1.01 6.12 -6.62
N ILE A 78 -0.54 4.88 -6.51
CA ILE A 78 -1.24 3.79 -5.84
C ILE A 78 -0.71 3.65 -4.41
N MET A 79 -1.63 3.56 -3.43
CA MET A 79 -1.29 3.46 -2.01
C MET A 79 -1.37 2.00 -1.53
N PRO A 80 -0.24 1.33 -1.24
CA PRO A 80 -0.24 -0.05 -0.77
C PRO A 80 -0.50 -0.07 0.74
N LEU A 81 -1.79 -0.03 1.10
CA LEU A 81 -2.22 0.07 2.50
C LEU A 81 -2.19 -1.28 3.23
N LYS A 82 -1.95 -2.37 2.50
CA LYS A 82 -1.94 -3.73 3.05
C LYS A 82 -0.90 -4.60 2.35
N ASN A 83 -0.21 -5.45 3.11
CA ASN A 83 0.63 -6.53 2.60
C ASN A 83 -0.07 -7.91 2.70
N ASN A 84 0.63 -8.99 2.36
CA ASN A 84 0.11 -10.35 2.36
C ASN A 84 -0.08 -10.99 3.75
N GLN A 85 0.25 -10.30 4.85
CA GLN A 85 0.04 -10.87 6.18
C GLN A 85 -1.39 -10.65 6.67
N PRO A 86 -1.98 -11.54 7.49
CA PRO A 86 -3.29 -11.31 8.08
C PRO A 86 -3.26 -10.34 9.29
N ILE A 87 -2.21 -9.52 9.42
CA ILE A 87 -2.04 -8.52 10.48
C ILE A 87 -2.02 -7.13 9.86
N PHE A 88 -2.72 -6.17 10.47
CA PHE A 88 -2.92 -4.80 9.95
C PHE A 88 -1.65 -3.94 10.08
N THR A 89 -0.61 -4.27 9.33
CA THR A 89 0.73 -3.68 9.48
C THR A 89 1.20 -2.89 8.26
N GLY A 90 0.32 -2.67 7.28
CA GLY A 90 0.64 -2.02 6.01
C GLY A 90 1.66 -2.80 5.17
N ALA A 91 2.25 -2.14 4.19
CA ALA A 91 3.29 -2.70 3.31
C ALA A 91 4.62 -1.93 3.34
N ALA A 92 4.78 -0.96 4.25
CA ALA A 92 5.98 -0.10 4.29
C ALA A 92 7.27 -0.91 4.46
N ALA A 93 7.29 -1.91 5.35
CA ALA A 93 8.45 -2.78 5.55
C ALA A 93 8.79 -3.65 4.31
N ASP A 94 7.78 -3.95 3.49
CA ASP A 94 7.93 -4.74 2.27
C ASP A 94 8.45 -3.88 1.10
N LEU A 95 8.06 -2.61 1.05
CA LEU A 95 8.42 -1.67 -0.01
C LEU A 95 9.73 -0.93 0.25
N ALA A 96 10.10 -0.70 1.51
CA ALA A 96 11.30 0.06 1.88
C ALA A 96 12.59 -0.39 1.15
N PRO A 97 12.86 -1.71 0.95
CA PRO A 97 14.05 -2.15 0.22
C PRO A 97 14.09 -1.74 -1.26
N TYR A 98 12.95 -1.37 -1.83
CA TYR A 98 12.76 -1.06 -3.25
C TYR A 98 12.61 0.45 -3.49
N CYS A 99 12.71 1.31 -2.48
CA CYS A 99 12.48 2.74 -2.65
C CYS A 99 13.42 3.35 -3.71
N GLY A 100 12.84 4.12 -4.63
CA GLY A 100 13.50 4.69 -5.82
C GLY A 100 13.76 3.68 -6.95
N GLN A 101 13.30 2.42 -6.82
CA GLN A 101 13.46 1.39 -7.84
C GLN A 101 12.15 1.14 -8.58
N THR A 102 12.28 0.75 -9.85
CA THR A 102 11.18 0.20 -10.62
C THR A 102 10.97 -1.26 -10.27
N VAL A 103 9.72 -1.60 -9.95
CA VAL A 103 9.30 -2.93 -9.53
C VAL A 103 8.10 -3.37 -10.36
N GLU A 104 7.89 -4.68 -10.40
CA GLU A 104 6.58 -5.23 -10.72
C GLU A 104 5.93 -5.72 -9.42
N VAL A 105 4.67 -5.36 -9.23
CA VAL A 105 3.87 -5.77 -8.08
C VAL A 105 2.70 -6.63 -8.53
N ASP A 106 2.25 -7.52 -7.65
CA ASP A 106 1.07 -8.35 -7.87
C ASP A 106 0.26 -8.47 -6.57
N GLY A 107 -1.06 -8.29 -6.66
CA GLY A 107 -1.92 -8.08 -5.51
C GLY A 107 -3.38 -7.82 -5.85
N LEU A 108 -4.11 -7.23 -4.90
CA LEU A 108 -5.54 -6.90 -5.03
C LEU A 108 -5.72 -5.39 -5.01
N MET A 109 -6.28 -4.84 -6.08
CA MET A 109 -6.81 -3.48 -6.12
C MET A 109 -8.23 -3.49 -5.56
N ILE A 110 -8.51 -2.58 -4.62
CA ILE A 110 -9.86 -2.34 -4.11
C ILE A 110 -10.35 -1.02 -4.70
N GLU A 111 -11.46 -1.10 -5.44
CA GLU A 111 -12.22 0.05 -5.88
C GLU A 111 -13.66 -0.08 -5.39
N ASN A 112 -14.16 0.94 -4.70
CA ASN A 112 -15.53 0.98 -4.24
C ASN A 112 -16.10 2.40 -4.38
N PRO A 113 -16.98 2.66 -5.35
CA PRO A 113 -17.55 3.98 -5.56
C PRO A 113 -18.51 4.41 -4.44
N GLU A 114 -19.07 3.48 -3.66
CA GLU A 114 -20.02 3.81 -2.59
C GLU A 114 -19.36 4.52 -1.41
N ASN A 115 -18.08 4.21 -1.14
CA ASN A 115 -17.29 4.84 -0.08
C ASN A 115 -16.12 5.67 -0.61
N GLY A 116 -16.01 5.83 -1.94
CA GLY A 116 -14.95 6.60 -2.60
C GLY A 116 -13.57 5.95 -2.53
N ALA A 117 -13.47 4.65 -2.23
CA ALA A 117 -12.19 3.96 -2.27
C ALA A 117 -11.70 3.82 -3.71
N THR A 118 -10.60 4.51 -4.02
CA THR A 118 -9.90 4.44 -5.31
C THR A 118 -8.43 4.20 -5.03
N HIS A 119 -7.77 3.34 -5.82
CA HIS A 119 -6.33 3.06 -5.71
C HIS A 119 -5.88 2.49 -4.34
N VAL A 120 -6.77 1.79 -3.65
CA VAL A 120 -6.43 1.08 -2.41
C VAL A 120 -5.86 -0.28 -2.78
N TYR A 121 -4.58 -0.49 -2.53
CA TYR A 121 -3.90 -1.70 -2.99
C TYR A 121 -3.42 -2.57 -1.83
N GLN A 122 -3.71 -3.86 -1.93
CA GLN A 122 -3.04 -4.89 -1.15
C GLN A 122 -1.96 -5.52 -2.03
N VAL A 123 -0.70 -5.17 -1.79
CA VAL A 123 0.41 -5.87 -2.43
C VAL A 123 0.55 -7.26 -1.81
N GLN A 124 0.74 -8.29 -2.64
CA GLN A 124 1.00 -9.65 -2.17
C GLN A 124 2.41 -10.11 -2.52
N ARG A 125 2.91 -9.72 -3.69
CA ARG A 125 4.28 -10.00 -4.14
C ARG A 125 4.90 -8.80 -4.85
N ILE A 126 6.22 -8.74 -4.80
CA ILE A 126 7.03 -7.71 -5.42
C ILE A 126 8.31 -8.32 -6.01
N ARG A 127 8.72 -7.83 -7.18
CA ARG A 127 10.04 -8.09 -7.76
C ARG A 127 10.64 -6.81 -8.31
N ALA A 128 11.96 -6.65 -8.17
CA ALA A 128 12.67 -5.58 -8.87
C ALA A 128 12.72 -5.89 -10.38
N LEU A 129 12.62 -4.87 -11.21
CA LEU A 129 12.80 -5.03 -12.66
C LEU A 129 14.25 -4.73 -13.06
N PRO A 130 14.76 -5.34 -14.16
CA PRO A 130 14.04 -6.22 -15.09
C PRO A 130 14.03 -7.72 -14.71
N ASP A 131 14.91 -8.15 -13.81
CA ASP A 131 15.27 -9.57 -13.62
C ASP A 131 15.24 -10.03 -12.16
N GLY A 132 14.60 -9.27 -11.27
CA GLY A 132 14.42 -9.66 -9.88
C GLY A 132 13.48 -10.86 -9.71
N GLU A 133 13.75 -11.65 -8.67
CA GLU A 133 12.88 -12.74 -8.25
C GLU A 133 11.64 -12.22 -7.51
N TRP A 134 10.53 -12.94 -7.64
CA TRP A 134 9.32 -12.65 -6.88
C TRP A 134 9.53 -12.93 -5.39
N THR A 135 9.24 -11.93 -4.57
CA THR A 135 9.26 -12.05 -3.11
C THR A 135 7.86 -11.81 -2.54
N PRO A 136 7.44 -12.59 -1.52
CA PRO A 136 6.20 -12.31 -0.81
C PRO A 136 6.33 -11.04 0.03
N THR A 137 5.25 -10.27 0.09
CA THR A 137 5.15 -9.08 0.96
C THR A 137 4.63 -9.48 2.34
N ASN A 138 5.51 -10.03 3.16
CA ASN A 138 5.17 -10.50 4.50
C ASN A 138 6.25 -10.23 5.56
N ARG A 139 7.07 -9.21 5.35
CA ARG A 139 8.30 -8.99 6.11
C ARG A 139 8.08 -8.32 7.47
N PHE A 140 6.95 -7.65 7.68
CA PHE A 140 6.78 -6.76 8.84
C PHE A 140 7.09 -7.45 10.17
N THR A 141 6.57 -8.66 10.41
CA THR A 141 6.77 -9.33 11.72
C THR A 141 8.23 -9.65 11.98
N ASP A 142 8.97 -10.07 10.94
CA ASP A 142 10.39 -10.39 11.06
C ASP A 142 11.21 -9.12 11.30
N GLU A 143 10.92 -8.04 10.56
CA GLU A 143 11.60 -6.75 10.76
C GLU A 143 11.28 -6.15 12.14
N TRP A 144 10.02 -6.26 12.58
CA TRP A 144 9.61 -5.85 13.93
C TRP A 144 10.36 -6.63 15.01
N ALA A 145 10.46 -7.96 14.87
CA ALA A 145 11.16 -8.80 15.85
C ALA A 145 12.66 -8.48 15.91
N LYS A 146 13.30 -8.21 14.78
CA LYS A 146 14.71 -7.76 14.73
C LYS A 146 14.91 -6.42 15.43
N ALA A 147 13.96 -5.49 15.28
CA ALA A 147 14.04 -4.16 15.88
C ALA A 147 13.69 -4.15 17.37
N ASN A 148 13.04 -5.19 17.89
CA ASN A 148 12.58 -5.28 19.28
C ASN A 148 12.98 -6.63 19.91
N PRO A 149 14.28 -6.96 20.02
CA PRO A 149 14.72 -8.26 20.53
C PRO A 149 14.29 -8.52 21.98
N GLU A 150 14.12 -7.47 22.79
CA GLU A 150 13.62 -7.52 24.16
C GLU A 150 12.11 -7.80 24.27
N ALA A 151 11.35 -7.64 23.17
CA ALA A 151 9.92 -7.91 23.08
C ALA A 151 9.60 -9.36 22.65
N ALA A 152 10.56 -10.28 22.84
CA ALA A 152 10.40 -11.69 22.54
C ALA A 152 9.24 -12.34 23.32
N GLY A 153 8.67 -13.42 22.76
CA GLY A 153 7.62 -14.22 23.40
C GLY A 153 6.46 -14.58 22.46
N ASP A 154 5.45 -15.25 23.02
CA ASP A 154 4.32 -15.79 22.28
C ASP A 154 3.14 -14.82 22.19
N GLY A 155 2.31 -15.00 21.15
CA GLY A 155 1.10 -14.23 20.90
C GLY A 155 1.27 -13.04 19.95
N PRO A 156 0.27 -12.15 19.84
CA PRO A 156 0.29 -11.02 18.90
C PRO A 156 1.41 -10.03 19.21
N TRP A 157 2.16 -9.61 18.18
CA TRP A 157 3.31 -8.70 18.30
C TRP A 157 2.97 -7.40 19.04
N PHE A 158 1.80 -6.81 18.75
CA PHE A 158 1.39 -5.52 19.29
C PHE A 158 1.19 -5.53 20.83
N ARG A 159 0.96 -6.70 21.43
CA ARG A 159 0.88 -6.83 22.91
C ARG A 159 2.25 -6.76 23.59
N ARG A 160 3.32 -6.91 22.82
CA ARG A 160 4.70 -6.88 23.29
C ARG A 160 5.47 -5.68 22.76
N ASP A 161 4.92 -4.94 21.80
CA ASP A 161 5.55 -3.74 21.26
C ASP A 161 5.80 -2.71 22.37
N PRO A 162 7.06 -2.26 22.57
CA PRO A 162 7.41 -1.35 23.66
C PRO A 162 6.74 0.02 23.51
N ARG A 163 6.46 0.47 22.28
CA ARG A 163 5.77 1.74 22.04
C ARG A 163 4.33 1.64 22.48
N ILE A 164 3.64 0.57 22.10
CA ILE A 164 2.24 0.34 22.50
C ILE A 164 2.13 0.22 24.02
N ARG A 165 3.07 -0.50 24.66
CA ARG A 165 3.11 -0.60 26.12
C ARG A 165 3.36 0.74 26.79
N ALA A 166 4.22 1.58 26.21
CA ALA A 166 4.47 2.92 26.72
C ALA A 166 3.22 3.81 26.61
N GLU A 167 2.52 3.79 25.47
CA GLU A 167 1.25 4.52 25.29
C GLU A 167 0.19 4.06 26.29
N ILE A 168 0.01 2.75 26.47
CA ILE A 168 -0.95 2.21 27.46
C ILE A 168 -0.57 2.62 28.88
N ALA A 169 0.72 2.62 29.23
CA ALA A 169 1.19 3.05 30.54
C ALA A 169 0.96 4.56 30.79
N ALA A 170 1.00 5.37 29.74
CA ALA A 170 0.78 6.81 29.83
C ALA A 170 -0.71 7.17 29.84
N GLU A 171 -1.50 6.56 28.96
CA GLU A 171 -2.86 7.03 28.62
C GLU A 171 -3.97 6.03 28.98
N GLY A 172 -3.62 4.86 29.52
CA GLY A 172 -4.56 3.75 29.72
C GLY A 172 -4.85 2.99 28.42
N TYR A 173 -5.65 1.93 28.51
CA TYR A 173 -6.03 1.10 27.36
C TYR A 173 -6.98 1.81 26.38
N LEU A 174 -7.77 2.76 26.87
CA LEU A 174 -8.79 3.50 26.14
C LEU A 174 -8.27 4.86 25.63
N GLY A 175 -7.08 5.29 26.07
CA GLY A 175 -6.51 6.59 25.69
C GLY A 175 -7.23 7.78 26.33
N LEU A 176 -7.88 7.58 27.48
CA LEU A 176 -8.59 8.63 28.22
C LEU A 176 -7.73 9.31 29.29
N GLY A 177 -6.55 8.75 29.57
CA GLY A 177 -5.81 8.99 30.80
C GLY A 177 -6.12 7.89 31.83
N VAL A 178 -5.11 7.52 32.63
CA VAL A 178 -5.21 6.39 33.58
C VAL A 178 -6.30 6.61 34.64
N ALA A 179 -6.46 7.83 35.15
CA ALA A 179 -7.43 8.14 36.19
C ALA A 179 -8.87 8.15 35.65
N GLU A 180 -9.06 8.74 34.48
CA GLU A 180 -10.33 8.81 33.77
C GLU A 180 -10.79 7.41 33.34
N GLU A 181 -9.87 6.55 32.90
CA GLU A 181 -10.15 5.15 32.61
C GLU A 181 -10.58 4.39 33.86
N GLU A 182 -9.91 4.55 34.99
CA GLU A 182 -10.32 3.90 36.25
C GLU A 182 -11.74 4.31 36.66
N ALA A 183 -12.06 5.60 36.55
CA ALA A 183 -13.40 6.10 36.81
C ALA A 183 -14.44 5.52 35.83
N PHE A 184 -14.10 5.46 34.54
CA PHE A 184 -14.97 4.89 33.51
C PHE A 184 -15.22 3.40 33.75
N LEU A 185 -14.19 2.60 34.07
CA LEU A 185 -14.34 1.17 34.30
C LEU A 185 -15.17 0.88 35.56
N LYS A 186 -15.01 1.67 36.62
CA LYS A 186 -15.85 1.58 37.83
C LYS A 186 -17.33 1.84 37.52
N ASP A 187 -17.62 2.89 36.76
CA ASP A 187 -18.99 3.24 36.37
C ASP A 187 -19.60 2.22 35.40
N TRP A 188 -18.86 1.88 34.33
CA TRP A 188 -19.38 1.06 33.23
C TRP A 188 -19.46 -0.43 33.55
N LEU A 189 -18.46 -0.96 34.27
CA LEU A 189 -18.37 -2.40 34.57
C LEU A 189 -18.82 -2.73 36.01
N GLY A 190 -19.05 -1.72 36.86
CA GLY A 190 -19.41 -1.94 38.27
C GLY A 190 -18.34 -2.69 39.06
N ILE A 191 -17.07 -2.58 38.65
CA ILE A 191 -15.93 -3.20 39.32
C ILE A 191 -15.44 -2.21 40.39
N GLU A 192 -15.63 -2.52 41.67
CA GLU A 192 -15.09 -1.74 42.81
C GLU A 192 -13.58 -1.93 42.99
#